data_AF-A0A7X8MVU2-F1
#
_entry.id   AF-A0A7X8MVU2-F1
#
_cell.length_a   1.000
_cell.length_b   1.000
_cell.length_c   1.000
_cell.angle_alpha   90.00
_cell.angle_beta   90.00
_cell.angle_gamma   90.00
#
_symmetry.space_group_name_H-M   'P 1'
#
loop_
_entity.id
_entity.type
_entity.pdbx_description
1 polymer ?
#
loop_
_entity_poly.entity_id
_entity_poly.type
_entity_poly.pdbx_seq_one_letter_code
_entity_poly.pdbx_strand_id
1 'polypeptide(L)'
;ALILALFGLFLMTAGVDAEQGWIKGLLAAAVAVVFHAVAGMAKNMANTALTATIAVVAGLLVLAVPSPFTHLGVIIAAGVIGVVLLRNRLAEETEDSGLDEVRPVSSRAAVVSLALFFVLLGGLLLGAPTVGGYLLTRLAAYVQAGSLVFGGGHVVLPLLEQLTVAPGWLEQSVFLAGYSAAQAVPGPLFTFASFIGAVDGGWAGALLATVAIFLPSALLMVAGLHFWGRWRHSPLLRTAFTAVNAAVVGLLGAAFWDPVLSHGVTGIASLSIAALCWLGLAKWKLPPWSIALFAALAGWVLL
;
A
#
# COMPACT_ATOMS: atom_id res chain seq x y z
N ALA A 1 -6.93 -5.71 10.14
CA ALA A 1 -5.97 -6.06 11.21
C ALA A 1 -6.45 -7.28 11.98
N LEU A 2 -7.53 -7.20 12.78
CA LEU A 2 -8.03 -8.33 13.57
C LEU A 2 -8.36 -9.58 12.73
N ILE A 3 -9.11 -9.42 11.63
CA ILE A 3 -9.47 -10.54 10.73
C ILE A 3 -8.20 -11.22 10.17
N LEU A 4 -7.21 -10.41 9.78
CA LEU A 4 -5.94 -10.89 9.26
C LEU A 4 -5.08 -11.57 10.33
N ALA A 5 -5.06 -11.04 11.55
CA ALA A 5 -4.39 -11.67 12.68
C ALA A 5 -5.02 -13.03 13.03
N LEU A 6 -6.36 -13.10 13.06
CA LEU A 6 -7.10 -14.35 13.27
C LEU A 6 -6.81 -15.37 12.16
N PHE A 7 -6.75 -14.92 10.91
CA PHE A 7 -6.38 -15.77 9.78
C PHE A 7 -4.94 -16.30 9.90
N GLY A 8 -3.98 -15.47 10.33
CA GLY A 8 -2.60 -15.89 10.58
C GLY A 8 -2.50 -16.95 11.67
N LEU A 9 -3.18 -16.74 12.80
CA LEU A 9 -3.27 -17.72 13.88
C LEU A 9 -3.91 -19.04 13.43
N PHE A 10 -4.94 -18.97 12.57
CA PHE A 10 -5.56 -20.16 11.99
C PHE A 10 -4.59 -20.94 11.10
N LEU A 11 -3.83 -20.27 10.23
CA LEU A 11 -2.86 -20.93 9.34
C LEU A 11 -1.77 -21.68 10.12
N MET A 12 -1.30 -21.14 11.24
CA MET A 12 -0.33 -21.83 12.10
C MET A 12 -0.84 -23.17 12.62
N THR A 13 -2.16 -23.31 12.78
CA THR A 13 -2.79 -24.55 13.26
C THR A 13 -3.23 -25.50 12.15
N ALA A 14 -3.42 -25.00 10.92
CA ALA A 14 -4.07 -25.73 9.84
C ALA A 14 -3.10 -26.41 8.86
N GLY A 15 -1.83 -25.98 8.75
CA GLY A 15 -0.85 -26.54 7.81
C GLY A 15 -1.31 -26.39 6.35
N VAL A 16 -1.00 -25.25 5.72
CA VAL A 16 -1.58 -24.89 4.41
C VAL A 16 -0.52 -24.85 3.31
N ASP A 17 -0.77 -25.61 2.24
CA ASP A 17 0.00 -25.57 1.00
C ASP A 17 -0.51 -24.44 0.09
N ALA A 18 0.40 -23.61 -0.42
CA ALA A 18 0.08 -22.47 -1.28
C ALA A 18 -0.55 -22.86 -2.64
N GLU A 19 -0.51 -24.14 -3.01
CA GLU A 19 -1.10 -24.65 -4.25
C GLU A 19 -2.61 -24.95 -4.18
N GLN A 20 -3.22 -24.81 -3.00
CA GLN A 20 -4.64 -25.12 -2.81
C GLN A 20 -5.53 -24.18 -3.65
N GLY A 21 -6.54 -24.76 -4.31
CA GLY A 21 -7.42 -24.06 -5.27
C GLY A 21 -8.09 -22.80 -4.72
N TRP A 22 -8.48 -22.79 -3.44
CA TRP A 22 -9.10 -21.62 -2.82
C TRP A 22 -8.14 -20.43 -2.71
N ILE A 23 -6.83 -20.66 -2.56
CA ILE A 23 -5.80 -19.59 -2.55
C ILE A 23 -5.67 -18.99 -3.94
N LYS A 24 -5.62 -19.83 -4.99
CA LYS A 24 -5.60 -19.36 -6.38
C LYS A 24 -6.87 -18.56 -6.72
N GLY A 25 -8.02 -18.98 -6.17
CA GLY A 25 -9.28 -18.22 -6.27
C GLY A 25 -9.19 -16.83 -5.65
N LEU A 26 -8.62 -16.72 -4.45
CA LEU A 26 -8.38 -15.42 -3.79
C LEU A 26 -7.39 -14.53 -4.57
N LEU A 27 -6.33 -15.12 -5.16
CA LEU A 27 -5.42 -14.41 -6.07
C LEU A 27 -6.13 -13.92 -7.34
N ALA A 28 -7.16 -14.63 -7.84
CA ALA A 28 -7.98 -14.13 -8.93
C ALA A 28 -8.90 -12.97 -8.49
N ALA A 29 -9.46 -13.01 -7.29
CA ALA A 29 -10.26 -11.89 -6.75
C ALA A 29 -9.43 -10.62 -6.55
N ALA A 30 -8.18 -10.77 -6.12
CA ALA A 30 -7.21 -9.69 -6.02
C ALA A 30 -7.07 -8.88 -7.31
N VAL A 31 -6.93 -9.56 -8.45
CA VAL A 31 -6.85 -8.94 -9.77
C VAL A 31 -8.05 -8.02 -10.01
N ALA A 32 -9.25 -8.51 -9.70
CA ALA A 32 -10.49 -7.74 -9.85
C ALA A 32 -10.52 -6.47 -8.98
N VAL A 33 -10.14 -6.60 -7.71
CA VAL A 33 -10.14 -5.50 -6.73
C VAL A 33 -9.12 -4.44 -7.11
N VAL A 34 -7.88 -4.85 -7.41
CA VAL A 34 -6.81 -3.93 -7.78
C VAL A 34 -7.13 -3.23 -9.10
N PHE A 35 -7.61 -3.97 -10.11
CA PHE A 35 -8.03 -3.38 -11.37
C PHE A 35 -9.13 -2.32 -11.16
N HIS A 36 -10.15 -2.64 -10.36
CA HIS A 36 -11.24 -1.70 -10.05
C HIS A 36 -10.71 -0.42 -9.37
N ALA A 37 -9.81 -0.57 -8.40
CA ALA A 37 -9.22 0.55 -7.68
C ALA A 37 -8.35 1.43 -8.61
N VAL A 38 -7.46 0.82 -9.40
CA VAL A 38 -6.57 1.53 -10.34
C VAL A 38 -7.38 2.26 -11.41
N ALA A 39 -8.40 1.63 -11.98
CA ALA A 39 -9.29 2.26 -12.95
C ALA A 39 -10.02 3.48 -12.36
N GLY A 40 -10.50 3.36 -11.11
CA GLY A 40 -11.14 4.46 -10.39
C GLY A 40 -10.18 5.63 -10.11
N MET A 41 -8.95 5.33 -9.69
CA MET A 41 -7.92 6.33 -9.44
C MET A 41 -7.47 7.03 -10.73
N ALA A 42 -7.26 6.28 -11.83
CA ALA A 42 -6.87 6.83 -13.12
C ALA A 42 -7.89 7.86 -13.63
N LYS A 43 -9.19 7.58 -13.46
CA LYS A 43 -10.27 8.51 -13.87
C LYS A 43 -10.19 9.87 -13.15
N ASN A 44 -9.74 9.89 -11.90
CA ASN A 44 -9.71 11.12 -11.08
C ASN A 44 -8.34 11.80 -11.08
N MET A 45 -7.25 11.03 -11.18
CA MET A 45 -5.87 11.49 -10.93
C MET A 45 -5.02 11.52 -12.21
N ALA A 46 -5.46 10.86 -13.29
CA ALA A 46 -4.81 10.85 -14.60
C ALA A 46 -5.79 11.27 -15.71
N ASN A 47 -6.60 12.30 -15.43
CA ASN A 47 -7.71 12.76 -16.29
C ASN A 47 -7.31 13.74 -17.40
N THR A 48 -6.12 14.33 -17.34
CA THR A 48 -5.58 15.20 -18.39
C THR A 48 -4.51 14.48 -19.21
N ALA A 49 -4.27 14.94 -20.44
CA ALA A 49 -3.22 14.39 -21.29
C ALA A 49 -1.85 14.37 -20.59
N LEU A 50 -1.48 15.48 -19.92
CA LEU A 50 -0.20 15.58 -19.21
C LEU A 50 -0.12 14.59 -18.03
N THR A 51 -1.15 14.55 -17.17
CA THR A 51 -1.18 13.61 -16.03
C THR A 51 -1.21 12.16 -16.50
N ALA A 52 -1.91 11.85 -17.58
CA ALA A 52 -1.91 10.51 -18.18
C ALA A 52 -0.53 10.14 -18.73
N THR A 53 0.17 11.07 -19.40
CA THR A 53 1.55 10.85 -19.85
C THR A 53 2.47 10.59 -18.67
N ILE A 54 2.37 11.38 -17.58
CA ILE A 54 3.17 11.17 -16.36
C ILE A 54 2.90 9.78 -15.78
N ALA A 55 1.63 9.36 -15.68
CA ALA A 55 1.26 8.04 -15.18
C ALA A 55 1.88 6.92 -16.04
N VAL A 56 1.75 6.99 -17.36
CA VAL A 56 2.28 5.97 -18.27
C VAL A 56 3.81 5.89 -18.19
N VAL A 57 4.50 7.04 -18.26
CA VAL A 57 5.96 7.08 -18.19
C VAL A 57 6.45 6.57 -16.83
N ALA A 58 5.80 6.96 -15.73
CA ALA A 58 6.12 6.47 -14.39
C ALA A 58 6.00 4.95 -14.28
N GLY A 59 4.90 4.37 -14.78
CA GLY A 59 4.69 2.92 -14.77
C GLY A 59 5.73 2.18 -15.62
N LEU A 60 6.03 2.67 -16.83
CA LEU A 60 7.03 2.07 -17.71
C LEU A 60 8.44 2.09 -17.12
N LEU A 61 8.83 3.19 -16.46
CA LEU A 61 10.14 3.28 -15.81
C LEU A 61 10.28 2.27 -14.66
N VAL A 62 9.22 2.10 -13.87
CA VAL A 62 9.20 1.13 -12.77
C VAL A 62 9.27 -0.31 -13.29
N LEU A 63 8.55 -0.61 -14.37
CA LEU A 63 8.63 -1.93 -15.01
C LEU A 63 10.00 -2.20 -15.64
N ALA A 64 10.65 -1.18 -16.21
CA ALA A 64 11.96 -1.31 -16.83
C ALA A 64 13.09 -1.52 -15.81
N VAL A 65 13.00 -0.87 -14.64
CA VAL A 65 13.99 -0.98 -13.55
C VAL A 65 13.27 -1.23 -12.23
N PRO A 66 12.96 -2.50 -11.89
CA PRO A 66 12.30 -2.86 -10.64
C PRO A 66 13.23 -2.63 -9.45
N SER A 67 13.21 -1.41 -8.90
CA SER A 67 14.02 -1.03 -7.74
C SER A 67 13.26 -0.05 -6.85
N PRO A 68 13.39 -0.15 -5.51
CA PRO A 68 12.83 0.84 -4.59
C PRO A 68 13.30 2.27 -4.90
N PHE A 69 14.54 2.41 -5.40
CA PHE A 69 15.09 3.71 -5.80
C PHE A 69 14.41 4.28 -7.04
N THR A 70 13.96 3.44 -7.98
CA THR A 70 13.19 3.87 -9.15
C THR A 70 11.86 4.48 -8.74
N HIS A 71 11.16 3.86 -7.78
CA HIS A 71 9.88 4.37 -7.28
C HIS A 71 10.05 5.77 -6.66
N LEU A 72 11.06 5.93 -5.80
CA LEU A 72 11.37 7.21 -5.17
C LEU A 72 11.79 8.27 -6.21
N GLY A 73 12.66 7.90 -7.14
CA GLY A 73 13.13 8.78 -8.21
C GLY A 73 11.99 9.26 -9.11
N VAL A 74 11.07 8.37 -9.50
CA VAL A 74 9.91 8.69 -10.32
C VAL A 74 8.95 9.64 -9.59
N ILE A 75 8.72 9.45 -8.29
CA ILE A 75 7.87 10.34 -7.49
C ILE A 75 8.48 11.75 -7.39
N ILE A 76 9.78 11.84 -7.10
CA ILE A 76 10.48 13.13 -7.01
C ILE A 76 10.46 13.83 -8.38
N ALA A 77 10.77 13.10 -9.45
CA ALA A 77 10.75 13.63 -10.81
C ALA A 77 9.35 14.13 -11.19
N ALA A 78 8.30 13.35 -10.89
CA ALA A 78 6.91 13.76 -11.13
C ALA A 78 6.56 15.05 -10.37
N GLY A 79 6.96 15.17 -9.10
CA GLY A 79 6.77 16.40 -8.32
C GLY A 79 7.44 17.61 -8.97
N VAL A 80 8.70 17.49 -9.40
CA VAL A 80 9.43 18.57 -10.10
C VAL A 80 8.76 18.92 -11.43
N ILE A 81 8.40 17.91 -12.23
CA ILE A 81 7.68 18.09 -13.50
C ILE A 81 6.34 18.80 -13.26
N GLY A 82 5.62 18.45 -12.19
CA GLY A 82 4.39 19.13 -11.81
C GLY A 82 4.61 20.60 -11.48
N VAL A 83 5.65 20.93 -10.71
CA VAL A 83 6.01 22.32 -10.42
C VAL A 83 6.36 23.09 -11.69
N VAL A 84 7.04 22.49 -12.66
CA VAL A 84 7.47 23.19 -13.88
C VAL A 84 6.35 23.31 -14.91
N LEU A 85 5.61 22.23 -15.17
CA LEU A 85 4.65 22.15 -16.30
C LEU A 85 3.21 22.49 -15.92
N LEU A 86 2.79 22.26 -14.67
CA LEU A 86 1.41 22.51 -14.23
C LEU A 86 1.23 23.88 -13.55
N ARG A 87 2.31 24.58 -13.21
CA ARG A 87 2.28 25.89 -12.49
C ARG A 87 1.40 26.94 -13.17
N ASN A 88 1.37 26.99 -14.49
CA ASN A 88 0.59 27.99 -15.22
C ASN A 88 -0.90 27.62 -15.37
N ARG A 89 -1.26 26.33 -15.23
CA ARG A 89 -2.65 25.86 -15.41
C ARG A 89 -3.50 25.95 -14.14
N LEU A 90 -2.87 25.83 -12.97
CA LEU A 90 -3.56 25.84 -11.67
C LEU A 90 -3.56 27.21 -10.99
N ALA A 91 -2.88 28.20 -11.58
CA ALA A 91 -2.93 29.59 -11.11
C ALA A 91 -4.29 30.25 -11.38
N GLU A 92 -5.02 29.80 -12.41
CA GLU A 92 -6.34 30.33 -12.81
C GLU A 92 -7.49 29.88 -11.88
N GLU A 93 -7.34 28.80 -11.11
CA GLU A 93 -8.35 28.33 -10.14
C GLU A 93 -8.21 28.96 -8.74
N THR A 94 -7.37 30.00 -8.59
CA THR A 94 -6.99 30.57 -7.28
C THR A 94 -7.83 31.78 -6.85
N GLU A 95 -8.99 32.00 -7.44
CA GLU A 95 -9.97 32.94 -6.89
C GLU A 95 -11.07 32.17 -6.16
N ASP A 96 -11.09 32.39 -4.85
CA ASP A 96 -12.19 32.12 -3.92
C ASP A 96 -12.22 30.74 -3.22
N SER A 97 -11.69 30.73 -1.99
CA SER A 97 -12.34 30.00 -0.89
C SER A 97 -11.87 30.58 0.44
N GLY A 98 -12.49 31.69 0.84
CA GLY A 98 -12.43 32.17 2.21
C GLY A 98 -13.10 31.18 3.15
N LEU A 99 -12.35 30.24 3.73
CA LEU A 99 -12.78 29.42 4.87
C LEU A 99 -11.58 29.06 5.76
N ASP A 100 -11.65 29.58 6.98
CA ASP A 100 -10.91 29.37 8.23
C ASP A 100 -9.64 28.50 8.24
N GLU A 101 -8.55 29.10 8.77
CA GLU A 101 -7.35 28.45 9.27
C GLU A 101 -7.68 27.49 10.44
N VAL A 102 -8.28 26.34 10.18
CA VAL A 102 -8.33 25.29 11.19
C VAL A 102 -6.91 24.75 11.34
N ARG A 103 -6.20 25.22 12.38
CA ARG A 103 -4.96 24.64 12.89
C ARG A 103 -5.31 23.71 14.05
N PRO A 104 -5.73 22.46 13.80
CA PRO A 104 -6.18 21.57 14.88
C PRO A 104 -5.03 21.13 15.80
N VAL A 105 -3.77 21.32 15.37
CA VAL A 105 -2.56 20.86 16.06
C VAL A 105 -1.61 22.02 16.36
N SER A 106 -1.07 22.07 17.58
CA SER A 106 -0.08 23.08 17.99
C SER A 106 1.28 22.88 17.29
N SER A 107 2.03 23.97 17.11
CA SER A 107 3.38 23.91 16.48
C SER A 107 4.33 22.98 17.25
N ARG A 108 4.22 22.96 18.59
CA ARG A 108 5.02 22.07 19.45
C ARG A 108 4.70 20.60 19.17
N ALA A 109 3.43 20.23 19.08
CA ALA A 109 3.04 18.85 18.79
C ALA A 109 3.55 18.40 17.42
N ALA A 110 3.48 19.27 16.40
CA ALA A 110 4.01 18.95 15.08
C ALA A 110 5.54 18.73 15.07
N VAL A 111 6.30 19.61 15.73
CA VAL A 111 7.76 19.50 15.82
C VAL A 111 8.16 18.27 16.64
N VAL A 112 7.47 18.00 17.75
CA VAL A 112 7.72 16.80 18.58
C VAL A 112 7.41 15.53 17.79
N SER A 113 6.27 15.45 17.10
CA SER A 113 5.95 14.28 16.28
C SER A 113 6.95 14.06 15.15
N LEU A 114 7.41 15.13 14.50
CA LEU A 114 8.42 15.05 13.45
C LEU A 114 9.79 14.60 14.01
N ALA A 115 10.20 15.16 15.15
CA ALA A 115 11.43 14.74 15.83
C ALA A 115 11.35 13.28 16.28
N LEU A 116 10.23 12.87 16.87
CA LEU A 116 9.98 11.48 17.27
C LEU A 116 10.03 10.53 16.07
N PHE A 117 9.49 10.92 14.91
CA PHE A 117 9.58 10.12 13.69
C PHE A 117 11.04 9.87 13.28
N PHE A 118 11.86 10.92 13.19
CA PHE A 118 13.26 10.78 12.79
C PHE A 118 14.10 10.05 13.84
N VAL A 119 13.86 10.30 15.12
CA VAL A 119 14.53 9.60 16.23
C VAL A 119 14.15 8.12 16.25
N LEU A 120 12.87 7.79 16.06
CA LEU A 120 12.38 6.42 16.00
C LEU A 120 12.99 5.68 14.80
N LEU A 121 12.91 6.27 13.61
CA LEU A 121 13.42 5.65 12.38
C LEU A 121 14.95 5.49 12.44
N GLY A 122 15.69 6.56 12.74
CA GLY A 122 17.14 6.54 12.82
C GLY A 122 17.65 5.65 13.96
N GLY A 123 17.02 5.73 15.13
CA GLY A 123 17.35 4.91 16.29
C GLY A 123 17.14 3.42 16.02
N LEU A 124 16.07 3.05 15.32
CA LEU A 124 15.82 1.65 14.98
C LEU A 124 16.72 1.13 13.86
N LEU A 125 16.99 1.94 12.84
CA LEU A 125 17.83 1.54 11.71
C LEU A 125 19.30 1.32 12.13
N LEU A 126 19.78 2.11 13.10
CA LEU A 126 21.14 2.00 13.64
C LEU A 126 21.24 1.05 14.83
N GLY A 127 20.20 0.99 15.66
CA GLY A 127 20.16 0.18 16.89
C GLY A 127 19.84 -1.29 16.65
N ALA A 128 18.98 -1.62 15.68
CA ALA A 128 18.58 -3.01 15.45
C ALA A 128 19.72 -3.93 14.99
N PRO A 129 20.64 -3.51 14.09
CA PRO A 129 21.78 -4.34 13.71
C PRO A 129 22.84 -4.50 14.81
N THR A 130 22.90 -3.57 15.77
CA THR A 130 23.97 -3.51 16.78
C THR A 130 23.60 -4.21 18.09
N VAL A 131 22.36 -4.02 18.56
CA VAL A 131 21.87 -4.63 19.80
C VAL A 131 21.26 -6.01 19.55
N GLY A 132 20.63 -6.19 18.38
CA GLY A 132 19.86 -7.40 18.06
C GLY A 132 18.63 -7.57 18.97
N GLY A 133 18.12 -8.81 19.02
CA GLY A 133 16.98 -9.19 19.86
C GLY A 133 15.64 -9.15 19.12
N TYR A 134 14.79 -10.13 19.45
CA TYR A 134 13.52 -10.38 18.78
C TYR A 134 12.68 -9.10 18.59
N LEU A 135 12.35 -8.40 19.69
CA LEU A 135 11.48 -7.23 19.66
C LEU A 135 12.06 -6.08 18.84
N LEU A 136 13.36 -5.80 18.98
CA LEU A 136 13.99 -4.66 18.33
C LEU A 136 14.07 -4.85 16.81
N THR A 137 14.41 -6.06 16.36
CA THR A 137 14.48 -6.37 14.93
C THR A 137 13.10 -6.32 14.27
N ARG A 138 12.06 -6.85 14.93
CA ARG A 138 10.67 -6.78 14.41
C ARG A 138 10.15 -5.34 14.39
N LEU A 139 10.37 -4.59 15.47
CA LEU A 139 9.97 -3.20 15.56
C LEU A 139 10.64 -2.37 14.45
N ALA A 140 11.94 -2.56 14.21
CA ALA A 140 12.67 -1.90 13.15
C ALA A 140 12.12 -2.25 11.76
N ALA A 141 11.86 -3.52 11.47
CA ALA A 141 11.30 -3.95 10.19
C ALA A 141 9.93 -3.31 9.91
N TYR A 142 8.99 -3.36 10.87
CA TYR A 142 7.66 -2.80 10.66
C TYR A 142 7.65 -1.27 10.63
N VAL A 143 8.48 -0.59 11.44
CA VAL A 143 8.63 0.87 11.37
C VAL A 143 9.27 1.29 10.05
N GLN A 144 10.28 0.57 9.58
CA GLN A 144 10.92 0.81 8.29
C GLN A 144 9.92 0.61 7.14
N ALA A 145 9.16 -0.49 7.15
CA ALA A 145 8.10 -0.73 6.19
C ALA A 145 7.04 0.36 6.23
N GLY A 146 6.60 0.79 7.41
CA GLY A 146 5.63 1.87 7.57
C GLY A 146 6.13 3.25 7.11
N SER A 147 7.45 3.48 7.16
CA SER A 147 8.07 4.78 6.84
C SER A 147 8.48 4.92 5.37
N LEU A 148 8.88 3.83 4.72
CA LEU A 148 9.47 3.85 3.37
C LEU A 148 8.47 3.55 2.25
N VAL A 149 7.21 3.28 2.57
CA VAL A 149 6.20 2.98 1.57
C VAL A 149 5.62 4.25 0.99
N PHE A 150 5.90 4.45 -0.28
CA PHE A 150 5.27 5.45 -1.13
C PHE A 150 4.53 4.74 -2.27
N GLY A 151 3.30 5.15 -2.57
CA GLY A 151 2.55 4.63 -3.73
C GLY A 151 1.55 3.51 -3.45
N GLY A 152 1.18 3.28 -2.18
CA GLY A 152 0.06 2.40 -1.82
C GLY A 152 0.48 1.00 -1.38
N GLY A 153 -0.52 0.20 -1.01
CA GLY A 153 -0.35 -1.07 -0.31
C GLY A 153 0.32 -2.20 -1.09
N HIS A 154 0.62 -2.03 -2.38
CA HIS A 154 1.37 -3.04 -3.15
C HIS A 154 2.88 -2.83 -3.09
N VAL A 155 3.35 -1.62 -2.77
CA VAL A 155 4.78 -1.32 -2.62
C VAL A 155 5.31 -1.75 -1.24
N VAL A 156 4.44 -1.86 -0.24
CA VAL A 156 4.81 -2.39 1.09
C VAL A 156 5.06 -3.89 1.07
N LEU A 157 4.50 -4.62 0.11
CA LEU A 157 4.58 -6.08 0.09
C LEU A 157 5.99 -6.59 -0.20
N PRO A 158 6.68 -6.15 -1.28
CA PRO A 158 8.07 -6.55 -1.50
C PRO A 158 8.98 -6.18 -0.33
N LEU A 159 8.72 -5.03 0.31
CA LEU A 159 9.50 -4.59 1.46
C LEU A 159 9.24 -5.46 2.71
N LEU A 160 7.98 -5.80 2.99
CA LEU A 160 7.65 -6.74 4.06
C LEU A 160 8.24 -8.11 3.77
N GLU A 161 8.07 -8.64 2.56
CA GLU A 161 8.67 -9.91 2.12
C GLU A 161 10.18 -9.92 2.34
N GLN A 162 10.90 -8.88 1.90
CA GLN A 162 12.33 -8.75 2.10
C GLN A 162 12.72 -8.66 3.59
N LEU A 163 11.90 -8.01 4.42
CA LEU A 163 12.19 -7.82 5.84
C LEU A 163 11.74 -8.99 6.72
N THR A 164 10.91 -9.90 6.20
CA THR A 164 10.29 -10.95 7.02
C THR A 164 10.56 -12.36 6.47
N VAL A 165 10.46 -12.57 5.16
CA VAL A 165 10.74 -13.88 4.55
C VAL A 165 12.25 -14.10 4.37
N ALA A 166 12.98 -13.10 3.85
CA ALA A 166 14.43 -13.26 3.63
C ALA A 166 15.23 -13.55 4.91
N PRO A 167 14.88 -12.97 6.09
CA PRO A 167 15.48 -13.34 7.38
C PRO A 167 14.93 -14.64 7.99
N GLY A 168 13.96 -15.30 7.34
CA GLY A 168 13.39 -16.59 7.76
C GLY A 168 12.35 -16.52 8.86
N TRP A 169 11.65 -15.40 9.06
CA TRP A 169 10.61 -15.30 10.11
C TRP A 169 9.32 -16.02 9.72
N LEU A 170 9.08 -16.16 8.43
CA LEU A 170 7.99 -16.94 7.88
C LEU A 170 8.37 -17.50 6.51
N GLU A 171 7.72 -18.59 6.15
CA GLU A 171 7.88 -19.19 4.84
C GLU A 171 7.19 -18.34 3.75
N GLN A 172 7.74 -18.42 2.53
CA GLN A 172 7.19 -17.75 1.35
C GLN A 172 5.74 -18.20 1.07
N SER A 173 5.44 -19.48 1.24
CA SER A 173 4.12 -20.07 1.08
C SER A 173 3.08 -19.40 2.00
N VAL A 174 3.43 -19.22 3.27
CA VAL A 174 2.58 -18.58 4.30
C VAL A 174 2.40 -17.09 4.02
N PHE A 175 3.45 -16.40 3.57
CA PHE A 175 3.36 -15.01 3.15
C PHE A 175 2.37 -14.85 1.98
N LEU A 176 2.46 -15.69 0.95
CA LEU A 176 1.57 -15.66 -0.20
C LEU A 176 0.12 -16.00 0.17
N ALA A 177 -0.10 -17.00 1.03
CA ALA A 177 -1.43 -17.35 1.52
C ALA A 177 -2.08 -16.18 2.30
N GLY A 178 -1.30 -15.54 3.17
CA GLY A 178 -1.71 -14.35 3.91
C GLY A 178 -2.01 -13.16 3.01
N TYR A 179 -1.20 -12.95 1.95
CA TYR A 179 -1.44 -11.90 0.97
C TYR A 179 -2.78 -12.10 0.25
N SER A 180 -3.07 -13.33 -0.18
CA SER A 180 -4.35 -13.70 -0.79
C SER A 180 -5.53 -13.37 0.13
N ALA A 181 -5.41 -13.66 1.43
CA ALA A 181 -6.42 -13.30 2.41
C ALA A 181 -6.49 -11.80 2.71
N ALA A 182 -5.37 -11.07 2.66
CA ALA A 182 -5.37 -9.62 2.84
C ALA A 182 -6.16 -8.90 1.75
N GLN A 183 -6.18 -9.45 0.53
CA GLN A 183 -6.95 -8.90 -0.58
C GLN A 183 -8.45 -9.19 -0.48
N ALA A 184 -8.82 -10.18 0.35
CA ALA A 184 -10.20 -10.50 0.67
C ALA A 184 -10.82 -9.60 1.75
N VAL A 185 -9.99 -9.00 2.60
CA VAL A 185 -10.44 -8.24 3.77
C VAL A 185 -10.51 -6.75 3.41
N PRO A 186 -11.66 -6.07 3.65
CA PRO A 186 -11.74 -4.63 3.46
C PRO A 186 -10.79 -3.93 4.44
N GLY A 187 -9.88 -3.12 3.92
CA GLY A 187 -8.97 -2.32 4.72
C GLY A 187 -7.67 -1.97 3.98
N PRO A 188 -6.80 -1.17 4.61
CA PRO A 188 -5.49 -0.90 4.04
C PRO A 188 -4.64 -2.17 4.09
N LEU A 189 -3.91 -2.46 3.00
CA LEU A 189 -2.99 -3.61 2.92
C LEU A 189 -1.91 -3.59 4.01
N PHE A 190 -1.63 -2.44 4.63
CA PHE A 190 -0.78 -2.32 5.82
C PHE A 190 -1.23 -3.21 6.98
N THR A 191 -2.53 -3.56 7.04
CA THR A 191 -3.05 -4.51 8.03
C THR A 191 -2.58 -5.94 7.82
N PHE A 192 -1.94 -6.25 6.69
CA PHE A 192 -1.23 -7.50 6.45
C PHE A 192 -0.06 -7.68 7.41
N ALA A 193 0.58 -6.61 7.87
CA ALA A 193 1.59 -6.71 8.92
C ALA A 193 1.05 -7.35 10.22
N SER A 194 -0.23 -7.13 10.55
CA SER A 194 -0.89 -7.79 11.67
C SER A 194 -0.96 -9.32 11.49
N PHE A 195 -1.16 -9.81 10.26
CA PHE A 195 -1.09 -11.23 9.93
C PHE A 195 0.33 -11.76 10.10
N ILE A 196 1.33 -11.07 9.53
CA ILE A 196 2.73 -11.49 9.62
C ILE A 196 3.17 -11.57 11.09
N GLY A 197 2.85 -10.53 11.88
CA GLY A 197 3.15 -10.52 13.31
C GLY A 197 2.41 -11.59 14.09
N ALA A 198 1.18 -11.96 13.68
CA ALA A 198 0.44 -13.05 14.29
C ALA A 198 1.11 -14.42 14.06
N VAL A 199 1.65 -14.63 12.85
CA VAL A 199 2.37 -15.86 12.50
C VAL A 199 3.74 -15.93 13.19
N ASP A 200 4.49 -14.83 13.27
CA ASP A 200 5.82 -14.79 13.90
C ASP A 200 5.77 -14.80 15.44
N GLY A 201 4.78 -14.16 16.05
CA GLY A 201 4.77 -13.90 17.50
C GLY A 201 3.41 -14.00 18.19
N GLY A 202 2.42 -14.65 17.55
CA GLY A 202 1.06 -14.77 18.08
C GLY A 202 0.39 -13.41 18.29
N TRP A 203 -0.50 -13.32 19.29
CA TRP A 203 -1.23 -12.08 19.60
C TRP A 203 -0.30 -10.89 19.92
N ALA A 204 0.81 -11.15 20.60
CA ALA A 204 1.79 -10.11 20.94
C ALA A 204 2.50 -9.58 19.69
N GLY A 205 2.90 -10.48 18.77
CA GLY A 205 3.47 -10.09 17.49
C GLY A 205 2.48 -9.35 16.59
N ALA A 206 1.21 -9.76 16.57
CA ALA A 206 0.15 -9.07 15.83
C ALA A 206 -0.04 -7.62 16.31
N LEU A 207 -0.06 -7.42 17.64
CA LEU A 207 -0.18 -6.09 18.24
C LEU A 207 1.06 -5.24 17.93
N LEU A 208 2.26 -5.81 18.11
CA LEU A 208 3.53 -5.15 17.81
C LEU A 208 3.56 -4.67 16.36
N ALA A 209 3.31 -5.57 15.41
CA ALA A 209 3.34 -5.26 13.99
C ALA A 209 2.31 -4.19 13.60
N THR A 210 1.12 -4.25 14.18
CA THR A 210 0.05 -3.26 13.94
C THR A 210 0.48 -1.88 14.43
N VAL A 211 0.95 -1.76 15.66
CA VAL A 211 1.37 -0.46 16.21
C VAL A 211 2.57 0.06 15.41
N ALA A 212 3.58 -0.79 15.18
CA ALA A 212 4.83 -0.40 14.55
C ALA A 212 4.66 0.08 13.10
N ILE A 213 3.78 -0.54 12.32
CA ILE A 213 3.59 -0.15 10.92
C ILE A 213 2.77 1.14 10.75
N PHE A 214 1.84 1.42 11.68
CA PHE A 214 0.98 2.62 11.61
C PHE A 214 1.56 3.84 12.35
N LEU A 215 2.46 3.61 13.31
CA LEU A 215 3.07 4.67 14.12
C LEU A 215 3.77 5.76 13.28
N PRO A 216 4.57 5.44 12.24
CA PRO A 216 5.24 6.47 11.43
C PRO A 216 4.24 7.39 10.74
N SER A 217 3.22 6.81 10.11
CA SER A 217 2.15 7.56 9.44
C SER A 217 1.34 8.41 10.41
N ALA A 218 1.09 7.92 11.64
CA ALA A 218 0.41 8.71 12.67
C ALA A 218 1.24 9.94 13.09
N LEU A 219 2.56 9.78 13.31
CA LEU A 219 3.47 10.88 13.64
C LEU A 219 3.54 11.91 12.51
N LEU A 220 3.69 11.44 11.27
CA LEU A 220 3.74 12.30 10.08
C LEU A 220 2.41 13.01 9.83
N MET A 221 1.27 12.37 10.11
CA MET A 221 -0.05 12.99 10.02
C MET A 221 -0.20 14.13 11.02
N VAL A 222 0.18 13.92 12.29
CA VAL A 222 0.13 14.99 13.31
C VAL A 222 1.02 16.16 12.92
N ALA A 223 2.23 15.89 12.42
CA ALA A 223 3.12 16.93 11.90
C ALA A 223 2.50 17.65 10.69
N GLY A 224 1.97 16.89 9.72
CA GLY A 224 1.37 17.41 8.50
C GLY A 224 0.14 18.27 8.74
N LEU A 225 -0.73 17.92 9.69
CA LEU A 225 -1.95 18.67 10.02
C LEU A 225 -1.67 20.12 10.41
N HIS A 226 -0.56 20.38 11.10
CA HIS A 226 -0.16 21.75 11.44
C HIS A 226 0.23 22.57 10.20
N PHE A 227 0.92 21.96 9.24
CA PHE A 227 1.41 22.65 8.04
C PHE A 227 0.40 22.62 6.89
N TRP A 228 -0.60 21.75 6.93
CA TRP A 228 -1.57 21.52 5.85
C TRP A 228 -2.29 22.79 5.42
N GLY A 229 -2.72 23.61 6.40
CA GLY A 229 -3.38 24.89 6.13
C GLY A 229 -2.52 25.85 5.30
N ARG A 230 -1.20 25.86 5.49
CA ARG A 230 -0.27 26.68 4.70
C ARG A 230 0.07 26.04 3.35
N TRP A 231 0.20 24.72 3.32
CA TRP A 231 0.63 23.98 2.14
C TRP A 231 -0.47 23.84 1.08
N ARG A 232 -1.73 23.67 1.49
CA ARG A 232 -2.84 23.48 0.55
C ARG A 232 -3.10 24.69 -0.35
N HIS A 233 -2.67 25.88 0.09
CA HIS A 233 -2.80 27.14 -0.66
C HIS A 233 -1.56 27.47 -1.49
N SER A 234 -0.48 26.68 -1.40
CA SER A 234 0.69 26.88 -2.25
C SER A 234 0.41 26.30 -3.64
N PRO A 235 0.40 27.13 -4.70
CA PRO A 235 0.17 26.63 -6.06
C PRO A 235 1.27 25.64 -6.48
N LEU A 236 2.51 25.83 -6.01
CA LEU A 236 3.63 24.93 -6.27
C LEU A 236 3.40 23.53 -5.66
N LEU A 237 2.90 23.45 -4.43
CA LEU A 237 2.64 22.15 -3.80
C LEU A 237 1.44 21.46 -4.44
N ARG A 238 0.37 22.20 -4.78
CA ARG A 238 -0.78 21.64 -5.51
C ARG A 238 -0.35 21.01 -6.83
N THR A 239 0.44 21.73 -7.63
CA THR A 239 0.88 21.24 -8.94
C THR A 239 1.83 20.04 -8.82
N ALA A 240 2.71 20.05 -7.81
CA ALA A 240 3.55 18.91 -7.47
C ALA A 240 2.70 17.69 -7.08
N PHE A 241 1.74 17.85 -6.18
CA PHE A 241 0.88 16.75 -5.73
C PHE A 241 0.01 16.19 -6.86
N THR A 242 -0.50 17.02 -7.77
CA THR A 242 -1.25 16.54 -8.94
C THR A 242 -0.39 15.62 -9.81
N ALA A 243 0.86 16.01 -10.10
CA ALA A 243 1.76 15.18 -10.89
C ALA A 243 2.22 13.92 -10.14
N VAL A 244 2.51 14.03 -8.84
CA VAL A 244 2.84 12.86 -7.98
C VAL A 244 1.69 11.88 -7.96
N ASN A 245 0.45 12.35 -7.76
CA ASN A 245 -0.76 11.54 -7.77
C ASN A 245 -0.93 10.80 -9.10
N ALA A 246 -0.67 11.48 -10.21
CA ALA A 246 -0.69 10.85 -11.52
C ALA A 246 0.39 9.77 -11.66
N ALA A 247 1.63 10.03 -11.21
CA ALA A 247 2.70 9.04 -11.22
C ALA A 247 2.36 7.81 -10.36
N VAL A 248 1.71 8.01 -9.20
CA VAL A 248 1.25 6.91 -8.34
C VAL A 248 0.25 5.99 -9.07
N VAL A 249 -0.65 6.54 -9.89
CA VAL A 249 -1.52 5.70 -10.76
C VAL A 249 -0.68 4.81 -11.68
N GLY A 250 0.39 5.36 -12.25
CA GLY A 250 1.36 4.62 -13.05
C GLY A 250 2.05 3.48 -12.31
N LEU A 251 2.55 3.78 -11.11
CA LEU A 251 3.17 2.79 -10.20
C LEU A 251 2.18 1.67 -9.84
N LEU A 252 0.93 2.02 -9.53
CA LEU A 252 -0.11 1.03 -9.24
C LEU A 252 -0.49 0.23 -10.48
N GLY A 253 -0.46 0.83 -11.67
CA GLY A 253 -0.62 0.11 -12.94
C GLY A 253 0.51 -0.88 -13.20
N ALA A 254 1.75 -0.51 -12.88
CA ALA A 254 2.90 -1.42 -12.94
C ALA A 254 2.74 -2.59 -11.97
N ALA A 255 2.38 -2.31 -10.71
CA ALA A 255 2.10 -3.34 -9.71
C ALA A 255 0.90 -4.24 -10.08
N PHE A 256 -0.08 -3.67 -10.79
CA PHE A 256 -1.19 -4.44 -11.33
C PHE A 256 -0.72 -5.45 -12.39
N TRP A 257 0.17 -5.05 -13.29
CA TRP A 257 0.76 -5.96 -14.27
C TRP A 257 1.56 -7.08 -13.60
N ASP A 258 2.49 -6.70 -12.72
CA ASP A 258 3.33 -7.64 -11.97
C ASP A 258 3.57 -7.09 -10.55
N PRO A 259 3.24 -7.84 -9.47
CA PRO A 259 2.89 -9.26 -9.43
C PRO A 259 1.40 -9.61 -9.55
N VAL A 260 0.47 -8.64 -9.58
CA VAL A 260 -0.96 -8.94 -9.33
C VAL A 260 -1.59 -9.76 -10.45
N LEU A 261 -1.51 -9.30 -11.70
CA LEU A 261 -2.10 -9.98 -12.84
C LEU A 261 -1.32 -11.26 -13.18
N SER A 262 0.02 -11.20 -13.15
CA SER A 262 0.90 -12.32 -13.45
C SER A 262 0.69 -13.53 -12.52
N HIS A 263 0.48 -13.31 -11.22
CA HIS A 263 0.22 -14.40 -10.27
C HIS A 263 -1.27 -14.70 -10.08
N GLY A 264 -2.15 -13.72 -10.30
CA GLY A 264 -3.59 -13.88 -10.09
C GLY A 264 -4.34 -14.54 -11.24
N VAL A 265 -3.82 -14.43 -12.47
CA VAL A 265 -4.41 -15.05 -13.66
C VAL A 265 -3.44 -16.06 -14.26
N THR A 266 -3.55 -17.30 -13.80
CA THR A 266 -2.76 -18.44 -14.27
C THR A 266 -3.44 -19.24 -15.39
N GLY A 267 -4.70 -18.95 -15.72
CA GLY A 267 -5.46 -19.65 -16.76
C GLY A 267 -6.87 -19.10 -16.96
N ILE A 268 -7.65 -19.78 -17.80
CA ILE A 268 -9.02 -19.34 -18.16
C ILE A 268 -9.97 -19.39 -16.95
N ALA A 269 -9.80 -20.37 -16.06
CA ALA A 269 -10.63 -20.51 -14.86
C ALA A 269 -10.39 -19.35 -13.87
N SER A 270 -9.13 -19.00 -13.58
CA SER A 270 -8.79 -17.86 -12.73
C SER A 270 -9.18 -16.54 -13.37
N LEU A 271 -9.02 -16.38 -14.70
CA LEU A 271 -9.52 -15.22 -15.43
C LEU A 271 -11.05 -15.06 -15.29
N SER A 272 -11.80 -16.16 -15.37
CA SER A 272 -13.26 -16.15 -15.24
C SER A 272 -13.69 -15.73 -13.83
N ILE A 273 -13.02 -16.25 -12.80
CA ILE A 273 -13.25 -15.84 -11.41
C ILE A 273 -12.95 -14.34 -11.24
N ALA A 274 -11.82 -13.86 -11.74
CA ALA A 274 -11.45 -12.44 -11.68
C ALA A 274 -12.49 -11.54 -12.39
N ALA A 275 -12.95 -11.93 -13.58
CA ALA A 275 -13.96 -11.18 -14.33
C ALA A 275 -15.30 -11.10 -13.59
N LEU A 276 -15.76 -12.21 -13.02
CA LEU A 276 -16.99 -12.26 -12.21
C LEU A 276 -16.86 -11.43 -10.94
N CYS A 277 -15.72 -11.50 -10.25
CA CYS A 277 -15.42 -10.68 -9.08
C CYS A 277 -15.47 -9.18 -9.43
N TRP A 278 -14.88 -8.79 -10.56
CA TRP A 278 -14.89 -7.40 -11.00
C TRP A 278 -16.29 -6.92 -11.35
N LEU A 279 -17.10 -7.76 -12.02
CA LEU A 279 -18.50 -7.45 -12.31
C LEU A 279 -19.30 -7.22 -11.03
N GLY A 280 -19.09 -8.07 -10.03
CA GLY A 280 -19.69 -7.95 -8.69
C GLY A 280 -19.35 -6.63 -8.01
N LEU A 281 -18.07 -6.21 -8.06
CA LEU A 281 -17.64 -4.91 -7.54
C LEU A 281 -18.23 -3.74 -8.33
N ALA A 282 -18.02 -3.74 -9.65
CA ALA A 282 -18.20 -2.56 -10.48
C ALA A 282 -19.66 -2.26 -10.82
N LYS A 283 -20.48 -3.30 -11.01
CA LYS A 283 -21.88 -3.15 -11.40
C LYS A 283 -22.83 -3.42 -10.25
N TRP A 284 -22.57 -4.46 -9.46
CA TRP A 284 -23.49 -4.90 -8.41
C TRP A 284 -23.17 -4.30 -7.04
N LYS A 285 -22.04 -3.57 -6.93
CA LYS A 285 -21.58 -2.92 -5.69
C LYS A 285 -21.56 -3.88 -4.50
N LEU A 286 -21.23 -5.15 -4.77
CA LEU A 286 -21.13 -6.17 -3.73
C LEU A 286 -19.97 -5.81 -2.80
N PRO A 287 -20.11 -6.06 -1.50
CA PRO A 287 -19.05 -5.77 -0.55
C PRO A 287 -17.83 -6.67 -0.79
N PRO A 288 -16.58 -6.18 -0.59
CA PRO A 288 -15.37 -6.96 -0.88
C PRO A 288 -15.30 -8.34 -0.22
N TRP A 289 -15.83 -8.48 1.01
CA TRP A 289 -15.83 -9.75 1.74
C TRP A 289 -16.66 -10.84 1.05
N SER A 290 -17.77 -10.49 0.37
CA SER A 290 -18.59 -11.49 -0.32
C SER A 290 -17.91 -12.00 -1.59
N ILE A 291 -17.11 -11.13 -2.21
CA ILE A 291 -16.35 -11.43 -3.43
C ILE A 291 -15.19 -12.34 -3.11
N ALA A 292 -14.50 -12.08 -2.01
CA ALA A 292 -13.51 -12.98 -1.46
C ALA A 292 -14.06 -14.39 -1.19
N LEU A 293 -15.21 -14.47 -0.51
CA LEU A 293 -15.84 -15.74 -0.18
C LEU A 293 -16.23 -16.50 -1.46
N PHE A 294 -16.85 -15.81 -2.42
CA PHE A 294 -17.16 -16.39 -3.72
C PHE A 294 -15.91 -16.91 -4.42
N ALA A 295 -14.83 -16.13 -4.45
CA ALA A 295 -13.62 -16.50 -5.15
C ALA A 295 -12.87 -17.65 -4.49
N ALA A 296 -12.85 -17.72 -3.15
CA ALA A 296 -12.30 -18.85 -2.42
C ALA A 296 -13.07 -20.15 -2.72
N LEU A 297 -14.41 -20.09 -2.72
CA LEU A 297 -15.25 -21.25 -3.04
C LEU A 297 -15.15 -21.66 -4.52
N ALA A 298 -15.18 -20.70 -5.44
CA ALA A 298 -15.01 -20.95 -6.86
C ALA A 298 -13.62 -21.49 -7.16
N GLY A 299 -12.58 -20.97 -6.50
CA GLY A 299 -11.21 -21.46 -6.60
C GLY A 299 -11.07 -22.88 -6.09
N TRP A 300 -11.68 -23.22 -4.95
CA TRP A 300 -11.69 -24.61 -4.46
C TRP A 300 -12.22 -25.57 -5.53
N VAL A 301 -13.33 -25.22 -6.17
CA VAL A 301 -14.01 -26.11 -7.13
C VAL A 301 -13.30 -26.15 -8.49
N LEU A 302 -12.65 -25.06 -8.92
CA LEU A 302 -12.21 -24.87 -10.31
C LEU A 302 -10.68 -24.83 -10.52
N LEU A 303 -9.86 -24.71 -9.47
CA LEU A 303 -8.39 -24.44 -9.55
C LEU A 303 -7.54 -25.34 -8.65
#